data_AF-A0A9E0IJ99-F1
#
_entry.id   AF-A0A9E0IJ99-F1
#
_cell.length_a   1.000
_cell.length_b   1.000
_cell.length_c   1.000
_cell.angle_alpha   90.00
_cell.angle_beta   90.00
_cell.angle_gamma   90.00
#
_symmetry.space_group_name_H-M   'P 1'
#
loop_
_entity.id
_entity.type
_entity.pdbx_description
1 polymer ?
#
loop_
_entity_poly.entity_id
_entity_poly.type
_entity_poly.pdbx_seq_one_letter_code
_entity_poly.pdbx_strand_id
1 'polypeptide(L)'
;MPFDAPARQTVAWLVFAAWPLGLTAAACGPAVRTDGSLDEPTPARPTTPARAVTPARQGVVIGEMCPTAAAGRAAVAPLVVRGLTWTGDPAAVGEALTRGQLGVFSVLSFQGRRVAGFSVAGAADAGLPQDVAAGSLVGGSPCSFERAGSVAEDPACNQATRGCGLALARLGADADEPELRVGGLCVAGDLLAVDLDGDGTTETFALADLLDGAREPAEELSAAPVVAPACAARFSWYGLALNPSAERATAPDPRYQVRADVLGVIDVDLDGRHELVIALTYPESRTVVVYAAQGSANRLELVAEAVAWPAP
;
A
#
# COMPACT_ATOMS: atom_id res chain seq x y z
N MET A 1 -30.83 -7.60 -62.36
CA MET A 1 -30.17 -8.92 -62.46
C MET A 1 -30.62 -9.76 -61.27
N PRO A 2 -30.72 -11.09 -61.44
CA PRO A 2 -31.61 -11.97 -60.68
C PRO A 2 -30.98 -12.55 -59.40
N PHE A 3 -31.88 -13.11 -58.57
CA PHE A 3 -31.75 -14.25 -57.65
C PHE A 3 -30.36 -14.63 -57.11
N ASP A 4 -30.22 -14.70 -55.78
CA ASP A 4 -30.16 -16.02 -55.14
C ASP A 4 -30.49 -15.98 -53.62
N ALA A 5 -31.12 -17.07 -53.20
CA ALA A 5 -31.70 -17.35 -51.90
C ALA A 5 -30.68 -18.02 -50.94
N PRO A 6 -31.03 -18.30 -49.66
CA PRO A 6 -30.08 -18.45 -48.56
C PRO A 6 -29.56 -19.88 -48.35
N ALA A 7 -28.31 -20.00 -47.88
CA ALA A 7 -27.70 -21.27 -47.50
C ALA A 7 -27.61 -21.45 -45.96
N ARG A 8 -28.57 -22.23 -45.47
CA ARG A 8 -28.46 -23.36 -44.53
C ARG A 8 -27.55 -23.29 -43.30
N GLN A 9 -28.24 -23.42 -42.16
CA GLN A 9 -27.85 -23.97 -40.86
C GLN A 9 -26.78 -25.06 -40.90
N THR A 10 -25.87 -25.01 -39.91
CA THR A 10 -25.27 -26.23 -39.35
C THR A 10 -25.30 -26.15 -37.83
N VAL A 11 -26.04 -27.09 -37.25
CA VAL A 11 -26.17 -27.37 -35.82
C VAL A 11 -24.94 -28.17 -35.39
N ALA A 12 -24.21 -27.69 -34.38
CA ALA A 12 -23.14 -28.45 -33.74
C ALA A 12 -23.58 -28.87 -32.33
N TRP A 13 -23.36 -30.15 -32.06
CA TRP A 13 -24.01 -30.95 -31.04
C TRP A 13 -23.43 -30.75 -29.64
N LEU A 14 -24.33 -30.81 -28.65
CA LEU A 14 -24.06 -31.11 -27.24
C LEU A 14 -23.44 -32.51 -27.11
N VAL A 15 -22.32 -32.62 -26.39
CA VAL A 15 -21.84 -33.89 -25.83
C VAL A 15 -21.86 -33.77 -24.32
N PHE A 16 -22.88 -34.38 -23.72
CA PHE A 16 -22.95 -34.64 -22.29
C PHE A 16 -22.01 -35.81 -21.95
N ALA A 17 -20.97 -35.55 -21.17
CA ALA A 17 -20.17 -36.59 -20.54
C ALA A 17 -20.83 -36.98 -19.20
N ALA A 18 -21.59 -38.07 -19.22
CA ALA A 18 -22.12 -38.71 -18.03
C ALA A 18 -20.98 -39.38 -17.25
N TRP A 19 -20.73 -38.94 -16.01
CA TRP A 19 -19.83 -39.61 -15.08
C TRP A 19 -20.59 -40.71 -14.33
N PRO A 20 -20.08 -41.95 -14.27
CA PRO A 20 -20.70 -43.02 -13.51
C PRO A 20 -20.50 -42.84 -12.00
N LEU A 21 -21.62 -42.93 -11.28
CA LEU A 21 -21.73 -43.13 -9.84
C LEU A 21 -21.02 -44.44 -9.45
N GLY A 22 -19.84 -44.33 -8.85
CA GLY A 22 -19.15 -45.43 -8.18
C GLY A 22 -19.56 -45.50 -6.71
N LEU A 23 -20.61 -46.27 -6.43
CA LEU A 23 -20.92 -46.77 -5.08
C LEU A 23 -19.86 -47.80 -4.67
N THR A 24 -18.99 -47.43 -3.73
CA THR A 24 -18.23 -48.40 -2.93
C THR A 24 -18.69 -48.30 -1.49
N ALA A 25 -19.53 -49.24 -1.10
CA ALA A 25 -19.83 -49.56 0.28
C ALA A 25 -18.70 -50.45 0.81
N ALA A 26 -18.00 -50.01 1.86
CA ALA A 26 -17.18 -50.89 2.68
C ALA A 26 -17.08 -50.36 4.12
N ALA A 27 -17.82 -51.06 4.99
CA ALA A 27 -17.52 -51.35 6.39
C ALA A 27 -17.28 -50.19 7.37
N CYS A 28 -18.35 -49.86 8.10
CA CYS A 28 -18.24 -49.41 9.50
C CYS A 28 -17.71 -50.57 10.36
N GLY A 29 -16.50 -50.44 10.88
CA GLY A 29 -16.00 -51.22 12.01
C GLY A 29 -15.64 -50.26 13.15
N PRO A 30 -16.01 -50.53 14.41
CA PRO A 30 -15.59 -49.69 15.51
C PRO A 30 -14.09 -49.87 15.76
N ALA A 31 -13.30 -48.85 15.42
CA ALA A 31 -11.90 -48.77 15.81
C ALA A 31 -11.83 -48.39 17.29
N VAL A 32 -11.58 -49.38 18.14
CA VAL A 32 -11.19 -49.18 19.54
C VAL A 32 -9.84 -48.46 19.53
N ARG A 33 -9.85 -47.15 19.82
CA ARG A 33 -8.64 -46.42 20.19
C ARG A 33 -8.35 -46.70 21.65
N THR A 34 -7.20 -47.29 21.90
CA THR A 34 -6.57 -47.36 23.22
C THR A 34 -6.24 -45.94 23.68
N ASP A 35 -6.82 -45.50 24.80
CA ASP A 35 -6.34 -44.35 25.55
C ASP A 35 -4.89 -44.61 25.98
N GLY A 36 -3.97 -43.77 25.51
CA GLY A 36 -2.55 -43.98 25.74
C GLY A 36 -1.68 -42.91 25.10
N SER A 37 -1.79 -41.67 25.58
CA SER A 37 -0.69 -40.70 25.68
C SER A 37 -1.27 -39.46 26.37
N LEU A 38 -0.92 -39.24 27.63
CA LEU A 38 -1.03 -37.92 28.23
C LEU A 38 0.02 -37.08 27.52
N ASP A 39 -0.38 -36.38 26.46
CA ASP A 39 0.48 -35.39 25.83
C ASP A 39 0.77 -34.31 26.87
N GLU A 40 1.99 -34.39 27.38
CA GLU A 40 2.62 -33.39 28.23
C GLU A 40 2.46 -32.03 27.53
N PRO A 41 1.98 -30.98 28.22
CA PRO A 41 1.79 -29.68 27.61
C PRO A 41 3.16 -29.19 27.14
N THR A 42 3.36 -29.15 25.81
CA THR A 42 4.51 -28.52 25.19
C THR A 42 4.65 -27.13 25.80
N PRO A 43 5.76 -26.81 26.48
CA PRO A 43 5.92 -25.49 27.07
C PRO A 43 5.79 -24.46 25.96
N ALA A 44 4.83 -23.54 26.13
CA ALA A 44 4.64 -22.41 25.23
C ALA A 44 6.00 -21.76 25.01
N ARG A 45 6.40 -21.64 23.74
CA ARG A 45 7.63 -20.97 23.36
C ARG A 45 7.58 -19.57 23.99
N PRO A 46 8.59 -19.14 24.76
CA PRO A 46 8.55 -17.81 25.36
C PRO A 46 8.38 -16.79 24.24
N THR A 47 7.22 -16.14 24.19
CA THR A 47 7.01 -14.94 23.40
C THR A 47 7.97 -13.93 23.99
N THR A 48 9.08 -13.66 23.31
CA THR A 48 9.97 -12.57 23.69
C THR A 48 9.10 -11.33 23.75
N PRO A 49 8.95 -10.68 24.92
CA PRO A 49 8.14 -9.47 24.99
C PRO A 49 8.74 -8.47 24.00
N ALA A 50 7.91 -7.99 23.07
CA ALA A 50 8.29 -6.92 22.16
C ALA A 50 8.92 -5.81 23.01
N ARG A 51 10.16 -5.45 22.69
CA ARG A 51 10.90 -4.43 23.40
C ARG A 51 10.01 -3.18 23.42
N ALA A 52 9.61 -2.69 24.59
CA ALA A 52 8.80 -1.49 24.70
C ALA A 52 9.54 -0.34 24.01
N VAL A 53 9.02 0.08 22.85
CA VAL A 53 9.58 1.17 22.07
C VAL A 53 8.95 2.44 22.63
N THR A 54 9.79 3.42 22.95
CA THR A 54 9.27 4.72 23.35
C THR A 54 8.72 5.38 22.09
N PRO A 55 7.43 5.75 22.03
CA PRO A 55 6.86 6.39 20.86
C PRO A 55 7.70 7.62 20.49
N ALA A 56 7.81 7.91 19.19
CA ALA A 56 8.60 9.03 18.72
C ALA A 56 8.13 10.32 19.42
N ARG A 57 8.96 10.88 20.31
CA ARG A 57 8.66 12.14 21.01
C ARG A 57 8.59 13.33 20.05
N GLN A 58 9.09 13.15 18.84
CA GLN A 58 9.13 14.12 17.74
C GLN A 58 8.29 13.55 16.62
N GLY A 59 7.40 14.37 16.06
CA GLY A 59 6.53 13.92 14.97
C GLY A 59 7.30 13.63 13.69
N VAL A 60 6.64 12.98 12.75
CA VAL A 60 7.21 12.59 11.45
C VAL A 60 6.38 13.20 10.34
N VAL A 61 7.02 13.54 9.23
CA VAL A 61 6.38 13.99 8.00
C VAL A 61 6.57 12.93 6.93
N ILE A 62 5.47 12.50 6.35
CA ILE A 62 5.44 11.67 5.14
C ILE A 62 5.30 12.62 3.95
N GLY A 63 6.19 12.47 2.99
CA GLY A 63 6.16 13.21 1.74
C GLY A 63 6.35 12.28 0.54
N GLU A 64 6.05 12.83 -0.63
CA GLU A 64 6.36 12.20 -1.90
C GLU A 64 7.55 12.92 -2.55
N MET A 65 8.66 12.19 -2.62
CA MET A 65 9.85 12.63 -3.33
C MET A 65 9.69 12.30 -4.81
N CYS A 66 9.97 13.30 -5.65
CA CYS A 66 10.08 13.13 -7.10
C CYS A 66 11.42 13.71 -7.58
N PRO A 67 12.25 12.96 -8.32
CA PRO A 67 13.55 13.44 -8.81
C PRO A 67 13.47 14.61 -9.80
N THR A 68 12.31 14.84 -10.45
CA THR A 68 12.16 15.78 -11.57
C THR A 68 10.88 16.64 -11.53
N ALA A 69 10.20 16.75 -10.38
CA ALA A 69 8.87 17.41 -10.31
C ALA A 69 8.90 18.95 -10.30
N ALA A 70 9.79 19.59 -9.55
CA ALA A 70 9.82 21.05 -9.42
C ALA A 70 10.63 21.70 -10.55
N ALA A 71 10.00 21.90 -11.71
CA ALA A 71 10.65 22.40 -12.93
C ALA A 71 11.87 21.56 -13.36
N GLY A 72 11.73 20.23 -13.32
CA GLY A 72 12.79 19.29 -13.68
C GLY A 72 13.82 19.03 -12.58
N ARG A 73 13.61 19.55 -11.36
CA ARG A 73 14.49 19.34 -10.20
C ARG A 73 13.85 18.42 -9.18
N ALA A 74 14.70 17.82 -8.35
CA ALA A 74 14.27 17.00 -7.23
C ALA A 74 13.52 17.87 -6.21
N ALA A 75 12.37 17.38 -5.77
CA ALA A 75 11.56 18.01 -4.74
C ALA A 75 10.82 16.95 -3.93
N VAL A 76 10.46 17.31 -2.71
CA VAL A 76 9.56 16.52 -1.88
C VAL A 76 8.30 17.34 -1.65
N ALA A 77 7.14 16.83 -2.03
CA ALA A 77 5.87 17.37 -1.58
C ALA A 77 5.60 16.77 -0.19
N PRO A 78 5.63 17.57 0.90
CA PRO A 78 5.18 17.08 2.19
C PRO A 78 3.66 16.85 2.10
N LEU A 79 3.19 15.72 2.58
CA LEU A 79 1.80 15.30 2.40
C LEU A 79 1.07 15.19 3.74
N VAL A 80 1.71 14.55 4.71
CA VAL A 80 1.07 14.20 5.97
C VAL A 80 2.03 14.44 7.12
N VAL A 81 1.53 15.01 8.21
CA VAL A 81 2.26 15.16 9.47
C VAL A 81 1.64 14.23 10.50
N ARG A 82 2.48 13.36 11.08
CA ARG A 82 2.20 12.61 12.29
C ARG A 82 2.81 13.35 13.48
N GLY A 83 2.05 14.27 14.06
CA GLY A 83 2.40 14.97 15.30
C GLY A 83 1.79 14.26 16.51
N LEU A 84 1.13 15.02 17.40
CA LEU A 84 0.25 14.43 18.42
C LEU A 84 -0.97 13.74 17.78
N THR A 85 -1.44 14.28 16.66
CA THR A 85 -2.47 13.73 15.78
C THR A 85 -1.93 13.65 14.37
N TRP A 86 -2.59 12.86 13.54
CA TRP A 86 -2.40 12.86 12.09
C TRP A 86 -3.08 14.09 11.48
N THR A 87 -2.46 14.68 10.44
CA THR A 87 -3.09 15.71 9.61
C THR A 87 -2.52 15.70 8.20
N GLY A 88 -3.40 15.84 7.20
CA GLY A 88 -3.05 16.13 5.81
C GLY A 88 -3.41 17.56 5.40
N ASP A 89 -3.79 18.43 6.35
CA ASP A 89 -4.13 19.83 6.06
C ASP A 89 -2.93 20.56 5.43
N PRO A 90 -3.04 21.09 4.20
CA PRO A 90 -1.95 21.74 3.49
C PRO A 90 -1.27 22.86 4.28
N ALA A 91 -2.03 23.62 5.08
CA ALA A 91 -1.48 24.70 5.89
C ALA A 91 -0.60 24.17 7.03
N ALA A 92 -1.08 23.19 7.78
CA ALA A 92 -0.33 22.55 8.86
C ALA A 92 0.94 21.84 8.34
N VAL A 93 0.82 21.15 7.20
CA VAL A 93 1.91 20.44 6.54
C VAL A 93 2.98 21.43 6.03
N GLY A 94 2.56 22.51 5.35
CA GLY A 94 3.45 23.58 4.87
C GLY A 94 4.12 24.38 6.00
N GLU A 95 3.46 24.54 7.15
CA GLU A 95 4.03 25.24 8.31
C GLU A 95 5.31 24.56 8.82
N ALA A 96 5.36 23.21 8.81
CA ALA A 96 6.55 22.49 9.22
C ALA A 96 7.77 22.80 8.32
N LEU A 97 7.53 22.92 7.00
CA LEU A 97 8.55 23.27 6.03
C LEU A 97 9.00 24.73 6.19
N THR A 98 8.07 25.67 6.24
CA THR A 98 8.35 27.11 6.31
C THR A 98 9.04 27.52 7.61
N ARG A 99 8.77 26.81 8.72
CA ARG A 99 9.48 26.99 10.00
C ARG A 99 10.86 26.31 10.04
N GLY A 100 11.31 25.70 8.94
CA GLY A 100 12.61 25.02 8.87
C GLY A 100 12.69 23.77 9.76
N GLN A 101 11.56 23.11 10.03
CA GLN A 101 11.52 21.90 10.87
C GLN A 101 11.84 20.63 10.08
N LEU A 102 12.02 20.73 8.76
CA LEU A 102 12.29 19.62 7.86
C LEU A 102 13.66 19.83 7.21
N GLY A 103 14.73 19.39 7.86
CA GLY A 103 16.09 19.57 7.34
C GLY A 103 16.46 18.54 6.28
N VAL A 104 16.15 17.26 6.54
CA VAL A 104 16.49 16.14 5.66
C VAL A 104 15.34 15.15 5.61
N PHE A 105 15.04 14.65 4.41
CA PHE A 105 14.17 13.50 4.21
C PHE A 105 14.99 12.25 3.89
N SER A 106 14.68 11.15 4.58
CA SER A 106 15.06 9.79 4.17
C SER A 106 14.17 9.35 3.01
N VAL A 107 14.76 9.05 1.85
CA VAL A 107 14.03 8.56 0.69
C VAL A 107 14.09 7.03 0.66
N LEU A 108 12.92 6.41 0.52
CA LEU A 108 12.77 4.97 0.47
C LEU A 108 12.67 4.47 -0.97
N SER A 109 13.26 3.32 -1.24
CA SER A 109 12.99 2.59 -2.47
C SER A 109 11.65 1.87 -2.41
N PHE A 110 11.18 1.44 -3.57
CA PHE A 110 10.05 0.51 -3.71
C PHE A 110 10.23 -0.84 -2.97
N GLN A 111 11.44 -1.11 -2.44
CA GLN A 111 11.72 -2.29 -1.60
C GLN A 111 11.70 -1.97 -0.09
N GLY A 112 11.37 -0.74 0.30
CA GLY A 112 11.33 -0.30 1.70
C GLY A 112 12.69 -0.02 2.31
N ARG A 113 13.76 0.00 1.50
CA ARG A 113 15.11 0.35 1.96
C ARG A 113 15.36 1.83 1.76
N ARG A 114 16.07 2.47 2.69
CA ARG A 114 16.60 3.82 2.45
C ARG A 114 17.61 3.77 1.31
N VAL A 115 17.43 4.64 0.31
CA VAL A 115 18.30 4.73 -0.88
C VAL A 115 18.91 6.10 -1.10
N ALA A 116 18.36 7.13 -0.48
CA ALA A 116 18.93 8.47 -0.54
C ALA A 116 18.54 9.33 0.67
N GLY A 117 19.28 10.42 0.83
CA GLY A 117 18.89 11.57 1.63
C GLY A 117 18.55 12.74 0.72
N PHE A 118 17.47 13.46 1.04
CA PHE A 118 17.12 14.72 0.40
C PHE A 118 17.29 15.87 1.39
N SER A 119 18.27 16.73 1.15
CA SER A 119 18.52 17.91 1.98
C SER A 119 17.67 19.08 1.50
N VAL A 120 16.86 19.64 2.39
CA VAL A 120 15.98 20.76 2.09
C VAL A 120 16.78 22.06 2.06
N ALA A 121 16.65 22.82 0.97
CA ALA A 121 17.23 24.15 0.83
C ALA A 121 16.20 25.26 1.09
N GLY A 122 14.91 24.98 0.87
CA GLY A 122 13.83 25.92 1.13
C GLY A 122 12.48 25.41 0.63
N ALA A 123 11.46 26.25 0.80
CA ALA A 123 10.12 26.02 0.26
C ALA A 123 9.99 26.61 -1.16
N ALA A 124 9.21 25.97 -2.01
CA ALA A 124 8.88 26.46 -3.34
C ALA A 124 7.41 26.18 -3.68
N ASP A 125 6.79 27.11 -4.40
CA ASP A 125 5.49 26.89 -5.02
C ASP A 125 5.66 26.00 -6.26
N ALA A 126 4.93 24.89 -6.31
CA ALA A 126 4.89 23.97 -7.43
C ALA A 126 3.46 23.71 -7.94
N GLY A 127 2.51 24.59 -7.63
CA GLY A 127 1.10 24.46 -8.02
C GLY A 127 0.32 23.42 -7.22
N LEU A 128 0.85 22.97 -6.07
CA LEU A 128 0.13 22.15 -5.11
C LEU A 128 -0.53 23.05 -4.04
N PRO A 129 -1.55 22.56 -3.31
CA PRO A 129 -2.15 23.31 -2.20
C PRO A 129 -1.16 23.70 -1.09
N GLN A 130 -0.06 22.96 -0.96
CA GLN A 130 1.06 23.20 -0.04
C GLN A 130 2.35 23.50 -0.80
N ASP A 131 3.25 24.25 -0.14
CA ASP A 131 4.62 24.42 -0.64
C ASP A 131 5.37 23.08 -0.64
N VAL A 132 6.30 22.93 -1.59
CA VAL A 132 7.17 21.76 -1.70
C VAL A 132 8.56 22.07 -1.17
N ALA A 133 9.22 21.06 -0.61
CA ALA A 133 10.62 21.17 -0.22
C ALA A 133 11.49 21.07 -1.48
N ALA A 134 12.16 22.18 -1.82
CA ALA A 134 13.16 22.25 -2.87
C ALA A 134 14.55 22.03 -2.26
N GLY A 135 15.42 21.28 -2.95
CA GLY A 135 16.67 20.84 -2.34
C GLY A 135 17.53 19.95 -3.24
N SER A 136 18.39 19.17 -2.60
CA SER A 136 19.32 18.26 -3.28
C SER A 136 19.11 16.83 -2.83
N LEU A 137 18.98 15.93 -3.80
CA LEU A 137 18.98 14.49 -3.58
C LEU A 137 20.41 13.94 -3.67
N VAL A 138 20.82 13.15 -2.67
CA VAL A 138 22.07 12.40 -2.67
C VAL A 138 21.77 10.92 -2.46
N GLY A 139 22.07 10.09 -3.47
CA GLY A 139 21.82 8.65 -3.46
C GLY A 139 21.00 8.20 -4.68
N GLY A 140 20.22 7.13 -4.52
CA GLY A 140 19.33 6.60 -5.54
C GLY A 140 17.94 7.25 -5.56
N SER A 141 17.19 7.00 -6.64
CA SER A 141 15.77 7.39 -6.72
C SER A 141 14.89 6.42 -5.90
N PRO A 142 13.62 6.76 -5.64
CA PRO A 142 12.63 5.82 -5.12
C PRO A 142 12.46 4.51 -5.93
N CYS A 143 12.79 4.51 -7.21
CA CYS A 143 12.75 3.31 -8.04
C CYS A 143 14.10 2.57 -8.11
N SER A 144 15.10 3.03 -7.37
CA SER A 144 16.41 2.40 -7.34
C SER A 144 16.46 1.16 -6.44
N PHE A 145 17.31 0.22 -6.81
CA PHE A 145 17.63 -0.97 -6.01
C PHE A 145 19.08 -1.40 -6.23
N GLU A 146 19.64 -2.13 -5.25
CA GLU A 146 20.97 -2.71 -5.38
C GLU A 146 20.91 -4.02 -6.17
N ARG A 147 21.75 -4.14 -7.19
CA ARG A 147 21.92 -5.37 -7.97
C ARG A 147 23.40 -5.63 -8.21
N ALA A 148 23.91 -6.73 -7.65
CA ALA A 148 25.31 -7.15 -7.83
C ALA A 148 26.35 -6.04 -7.51
N GLY A 149 26.08 -5.20 -6.51
CA GLY A 149 26.97 -4.12 -6.08
C GLY A 149 26.86 -2.82 -6.88
N SER A 150 25.95 -2.73 -7.85
CA SER A 150 25.59 -1.47 -8.51
C SER A 150 24.16 -1.04 -8.17
N VAL A 151 23.91 0.27 -8.25
CA VAL A 151 22.55 0.82 -8.18
C VAL A 151 21.91 0.71 -9.56
N ALA A 152 20.74 0.09 -9.63
CA ALA A 152 19.93 -0.04 -10.83
C ALA A 152 18.54 0.59 -10.61
N GLU A 153 17.85 0.89 -11.69
CA GLU A 153 16.49 1.46 -11.69
C GLU A 153 15.48 0.38 -12.10
N ASP A 154 14.36 0.27 -11.38
CA ASP A 154 13.29 -0.67 -11.71
C ASP A 154 12.36 -0.05 -12.78
N PRO A 155 12.22 -0.66 -13.97
CA PRO A 155 11.40 -0.09 -15.03
C PRO A 155 9.91 -0.07 -14.70
N ALA A 156 9.40 -1.04 -13.95
CA ALA A 156 7.98 -1.12 -13.61
C ALA A 156 7.60 -0.03 -12.60
N CYS A 157 8.45 0.19 -11.59
CA CYS A 157 8.34 1.31 -10.67
C CYS A 157 8.39 2.64 -11.42
N ASN A 158 9.37 2.83 -12.31
CA ASN A 158 9.50 4.07 -13.08
C ASN A 158 8.29 4.30 -14.00
N GLN A 159 7.74 3.25 -14.60
CA GLN A 159 6.53 3.36 -15.42
C GLN A 159 5.31 3.77 -14.59
N ALA A 160 5.17 3.24 -13.37
CA ALA A 160 4.03 3.51 -12.50
C ALA A 160 4.12 4.88 -11.82
N THR A 161 5.32 5.30 -11.41
CA THR A 161 5.50 6.45 -10.51
C THR A 161 6.32 7.59 -11.11
N ARG A 162 6.89 7.42 -12.32
CA ARG A 162 7.91 8.32 -12.89
C ARG A 162 9.12 8.57 -11.98
N GLY A 163 9.47 7.57 -11.18
CA GLY A 163 10.59 7.66 -10.24
C GLY A 163 10.23 8.34 -8.93
N CYS A 164 8.95 8.69 -8.70
CA CYS A 164 8.49 9.23 -7.44
C CYS A 164 8.26 8.13 -6.39
N GLY A 165 8.29 8.49 -5.11
CA GLY A 165 7.97 7.57 -4.02
C GLY A 165 8.13 8.18 -2.63
N LEU A 166 8.12 7.34 -1.61
CA LEU A 166 8.04 7.78 -0.22
C LEU A 166 9.32 8.43 0.28
N ALA A 167 9.14 9.52 1.01
CA ALA A 167 10.18 10.20 1.74
C ALA A 167 9.68 10.58 3.14
N LEU A 168 10.56 10.47 4.14
CA LEU A 168 10.22 10.67 5.54
C LEU A 168 11.19 11.64 6.20
N ALA A 169 10.68 12.61 6.94
CA ALA A 169 11.48 13.52 7.74
C ALA A 169 10.97 13.54 9.18
N ARG A 170 11.89 13.65 10.15
CA ARG A 170 11.50 13.97 11.52
C ARG A 170 11.28 15.46 11.67
N LEU A 171 10.30 15.84 12.50
CA LEU A 171 10.07 17.23 12.88
C LEU A 171 11.15 17.70 13.86
N GLY A 172 11.90 18.71 13.44
CA GLY A 172 12.91 19.40 14.23
C GLY A 172 14.09 19.82 13.37
N ALA A 173 14.59 21.05 13.57
CA ALA A 173 15.67 21.60 12.75
C ALA A 173 16.94 20.74 12.76
N ASP A 174 17.23 20.12 13.91
CA ASP A 174 18.38 19.24 14.11
C ASP A 174 17.95 17.78 14.36
N ALA A 175 16.78 17.39 13.85
CA ALA A 175 16.30 16.04 14.04
C ALA A 175 17.13 15.04 13.22
N ASP A 176 17.55 13.95 13.87
CA ASP A 176 18.17 12.83 13.19
C ASP A 176 17.21 12.21 12.16
N GLU A 177 17.74 11.39 11.25
CA GLU A 177 16.93 10.62 10.32
C GLU A 177 15.89 9.75 11.07
N PRO A 178 14.67 9.58 10.52
CA PRO A 178 13.67 8.71 11.13
C PRO A 178 14.16 7.26 11.18
N GLU A 179 13.89 6.59 12.30
CA GLU A 179 13.95 5.12 12.36
C GLU A 179 12.90 4.56 11.39
N LEU A 180 13.27 3.52 10.64
CA LEU A 180 12.42 2.93 9.62
C LEU A 180 12.05 1.51 10.04
N ARG A 181 10.75 1.25 10.17
CA ARG A 181 10.19 -0.09 10.34
C ARG A 181 9.19 -0.32 9.24
N VAL A 182 9.62 -1.07 8.24
CA VAL A 182 8.82 -1.33 7.06
C VAL A 182 8.18 -2.71 7.17
N GLY A 183 6.91 -2.77 6.79
CA GLY A 183 6.18 -4.02 6.64
C GLY A 183 6.19 -4.49 5.18
N GLY A 184 5.38 -5.50 4.91
CA GLY A 184 5.11 -5.95 3.57
C GLY A 184 3.63 -6.25 3.40
N LEU A 185 3.16 -6.07 2.18
CA LEU A 185 1.83 -6.47 1.76
C LEU A 185 1.93 -7.39 0.55
N CYS A 186 0.87 -8.12 0.26
CA CYS A 186 0.71 -8.74 -1.03
C CYS A 186 -0.72 -8.62 -1.55
N VAL A 187 -0.87 -8.73 -2.86
CA VAL A 187 -2.16 -8.63 -3.53
C VAL A 187 -2.49 -9.98 -4.15
N ALA A 188 -3.65 -10.53 -3.77
CA ALA A 188 -4.14 -11.82 -4.23
C ALA A 188 -5.56 -11.68 -4.79
N GLY A 189 -5.68 -11.54 -6.11
CA GLY A 189 -6.95 -11.20 -6.75
C GLY A 189 -7.38 -9.78 -6.36
N ASP A 190 -8.58 -9.64 -5.83
CA ASP A 190 -9.15 -8.36 -5.38
C ASP A 190 -8.90 -8.09 -3.88
N LEU A 191 -7.95 -8.80 -3.28
CA LEU A 191 -7.63 -8.71 -1.86
C LEU A 191 -6.24 -8.13 -1.64
N LEU A 192 -6.14 -7.17 -0.73
CA LEU A 192 -4.92 -6.65 -0.15
C LEU A 192 -4.67 -7.37 1.18
N ALA A 193 -3.53 -8.02 1.32
CA ALA A 193 -3.16 -8.77 2.50
C ALA A 193 -1.91 -8.12 3.14
N VAL A 194 -1.98 -7.73 4.41
CA VAL A 194 -0.89 -7.07 5.14
C VAL A 194 -0.88 -7.55 6.60
N ASP A 195 0.31 -7.71 7.19
CA ASP A 195 0.49 -7.92 8.63
C ASP A 195 0.66 -6.55 9.30
N LEU A 196 -0.43 -6.03 9.87
CA LEU A 196 -0.48 -4.66 10.38
C LEU A 196 0.16 -4.52 11.75
N ASP A 197 0.12 -5.52 12.61
CA ASP A 197 0.66 -5.44 13.98
C ASP A 197 1.95 -6.24 14.20
N GLY A 198 2.48 -6.86 13.13
CA GLY A 198 3.77 -7.54 13.13
C GLY A 198 3.75 -8.89 13.84
N ASP A 199 2.58 -9.47 14.08
CA ASP A 199 2.44 -10.76 14.77
C ASP A 199 2.61 -11.98 13.84
N GLY A 200 2.74 -11.73 12.51
CA GLY A 200 2.87 -12.73 11.46
C GLY A 200 1.53 -13.23 10.91
N THR A 201 0.41 -12.80 11.47
CA THR A 201 -0.94 -12.96 10.92
C THR A 201 -1.18 -11.86 9.91
N THR A 202 -1.93 -12.18 8.85
CA THR A 202 -2.19 -11.22 7.77
C THR A 202 -3.67 -10.83 7.81
N GLU A 203 -3.92 -9.54 7.96
CA GLU A 203 -5.24 -8.96 7.75
C GLU A 203 -5.48 -8.77 6.26
N THR A 204 -6.71 -9.06 5.84
CA THR A 204 -7.08 -9.04 4.42
C THR A 204 -8.19 -8.04 4.19
N PHE A 205 -8.03 -7.11 3.25
CA PHE A 205 -8.97 -6.06 2.90
C PHE A 205 -9.36 -6.17 1.43
N ALA A 206 -10.62 -5.94 1.07
CA ALA A 206 -10.99 -5.92 -0.35
C ALA A 206 -10.51 -4.62 -1.01
N LEU A 207 -9.91 -4.70 -2.18
CA LEU A 207 -9.48 -3.52 -2.94
C LEU A 207 -10.65 -2.61 -3.31
N ALA A 208 -11.84 -3.18 -3.51
CA ALA A 208 -13.06 -2.41 -3.78
C ALA A 208 -13.46 -1.51 -2.60
N ASP A 209 -13.07 -1.87 -1.37
CA ASP A 209 -13.42 -1.12 -0.15
C ASP A 209 -12.51 0.08 0.07
N LEU A 210 -11.42 0.24 -0.71
CA LEU A 210 -10.56 1.43 -0.65
C LEU A 210 -11.30 2.72 -1.05
N LEU A 211 -12.44 2.58 -1.74
CA LEU A 211 -13.30 3.68 -2.12
C LEU A 211 -14.67 3.55 -1.47
N ASP A 212 -15.24 4.67 -1.08
CA ASP A 212 -16.60 4.74 -0.58
C ASP A 212 -17.64 4.72 -1.72
N GLY A 213 -18.92 4.86 -1.37
CA GLY A 213 -20.01 4.92 -2.35
C GLY A 213 -19.97 6.13 -3.29
N ALA A 214 -19.29 7.21 -2.90
CA ALA A 214 -19.06 8.42 -3.70
C ALA A 214 -17.78 8.35 -4.55
N ARG A 215 -16.99 7.28 -4.41
CA ARG A 215 -15.66 7.08 -5.01
C ARG A 215 -14.58 7.95 -4.38
N GLU A 216 -14.81 8.47 -3.19
CA GLU A 216 -13.80 9.10 -2.35
C GLU A 216 -13.04 8.00 -1.58
N PRO A 217 -11.86 8.28 -1.01
CA PRO A 217 -11.20 7.31 -0.14
C PRO A 217 -12.13 6.92 1.01
N ALA A 218 -12.24 5.63 1.31
CA ALA A 218 -13.09 5.18 2.41
C ALA A 218 -12.54 5.69 3.76
N GLU A 219 -13.42 6.16 4.64
CA GLU A 219 -12.99 6.58 6.00
C GLU A 219 -12.48 5.39 6.84
N GLU A 220 -12.93 4.17 6.51
CA GLU A 220 -12.60 2.96 7.23
C GLU A 220 -12.56 1.75 6.28
N LEU A 221 -11.58 0.86 6.50
CA LEU A 221 -11.51 -0.45 5.87
C LEU A 221 -11.64 -1.53 6.95
N SER A 222 -12.56 -2.45 6.74
CA SER A 222 -12.72 -3.63 7.60
C SER A 222 -12.03 -4.83 6.98
N ALA A 223 -11.31 -5.60 7.79
CA ALA A 223 -10.73 -6.85 7.34
C ALA A 223 -11.85 -7.84 6.97
N ALA A 224 -11.76 -8.39 5.77
CA ALA A 224 -12.62 -9.45 5.31
C ALA A 224 -12.31 -10.75 6.08
N PRO A 225 -13.32 -11.57 6.42
CA PRO A 225 -13.14 -12.83 7.14
C PRO A 225 -12.64 -13.95 6.20
N VAL A 226 -11.68 -13.64 5.34
CA VAL A 226 -11.09 -14.54 4.36
C VAL A 226 -9.58 -14.55 4.53
N VAL A 227 -8.99 -15.73 4.42
CA VAL A 227 -7.54 -15.87 4.40
C VAL A 227 -7.08 -15.68 2.97
N ALA A 228 -6.29 -14.63 2.72
CA ALA A 228 -5.68 -14.43 1.43
C ALA A 228 -4.77 -15.63 1.05
N PRO A 229 -4.75 -16.06 -0.22
CA PRO A 229 -3.73 -16.99 -0.70
C PRO A 229 -2.33 -16.49 -0.36
N ALA A 230 -1.43 -17.40 0.00
CA ALA A 230 -0.05 -17.03 0.29
C ALA A 230 0.60 -16.35 -0.93
N CYS A 231 1.09 -15.12 -0.74
CA CYS A 231 1.82 -14.35 -1.73
C CYS A 231 3.10 -13.73 -1.16
N ALA A 232 4.05 -13.44 -2.03
CA ALA A 232 5.30 -12.81 -1.62
C ALA A 232 5.04 -11.36 -1.20
N ALA A 233 5.32 -11.06 0.06
CA ALA A 233 5.17 -9.72 0.59
C ALA A 233 6.16 -8.74 -0.08
N ARG A 234 5.69 -7.54 -0.36
CA ARG A 234 6.47 -6.42 -0.94
C ARG A 234 6.13 -5.14 -0.18
N PHE A 235 7.10 -4.24 -0.11
CA PHE A 235 6.89 -2.93 0.51
C PHE A 235 5.88 -2.09 -0.29
N SER A 236 6.01 -2.05 -1.62
CA SER A 236 5.12 -1.31 -2.50
C SER A 236 4.47 -2.19 -3.57
N TRP A 237 3.35 -1.71 -4.10
CA TRP A 237 2.59 -2.36 -5.16
C TRP A 237 1.93 -1.31 -6.07
N TYR A 238 1.92 -1.54 -7.39
CA TYR A 238 1.50 -0.52 -8.35
C TYR A 238 0.45 -1.03 -9.33
N GLY A 239 -0.36 -0.11 -9.85
CA GLY A 239 -1.31 -0.33 -10.94
C GLY A 239 -2.54 -1.13 -10.54
N LEU A 240 -2.96 -1.07 -9.28
CA LEU A 240 -4.15 -1.79 -8.81
C LEU A 240 -5.39 -1.11 -9.37
N ALA A 241 -6.14 -1.83 -10.20
CA ALA A 241 -7.41 -1.36 -10.71
C ALA A 241 -8.48 -1.47 -9.62
N LEU A 242 -9.07 -0.35 -9.22
CA LEU A 242 -10.20 -0.35 -8.28
C LEU A 242 -11.50 -0.48 -9.08
N ASN A 243 -12.14 -1.63 -8.97
CA ASN A 243 -13.46 -1.84 -9.53
C ASN A 243 -14.49 -1.54 -8.43
N PRO A 244 -15.38 -0.55 -8.60
CA PRO A 244 -16.50 -0.39 -7.68
C PRO A 244 -17.30 -1.70 -7.66
N SER A 245 -17.79 -2.08 -6.48
CA SER A 245 -18.22 -3.44 -6.12
C SER A 245 -18.97 -4.22 -7.22
N ALA A 246 -18.88 -5.55 -7.13
CA ALA A 246 -19.43 -6.55 -8.07
C ALA A 246 -20.96 -6.44 -8.34
N GLU A 247 -21.68 -5.54 -7.66
CA GLU A 247 -23.09 -5.24 -7.93
C GLU A 247 -23.33 -4.61 -9.31
N ARG A 248 -22.31 -3.99 -9.93
CA ARG A 248 -22.43 -3.48 -11.30
C ARG A 248 -22.05 -4.56 -12.31
N ALA A 249 -23.06 -5.11 -12.98
CA ALA A 249 -22.92 -6.13 -14.03
C ALA A 249 -22.16 -5.66 -15.30
N THR A 250 -21.64 -4.44 -15.34
CA THR A 250 -20.92 -3.88 -16.49
C THR A 250 -19.57 -3.35 -16.02
N ALA A 251 -18.50 -3.75 -16.71
CA ALA A 251 -17.16 -3.25 -16.44
C ALA A 251 -17.14 -1.70 -16.47
N PRO A 252 -16.49 -1.04 -15.50
CA PRO A 252 -16.34 0.41 -15.53
C PRO A 252 -15.67 0.86 -16.82
N ASP A 253 -16.11 1.98 -17.41
CA ASP A 253 -15.39 2.59 -18.54
C ASP A 253 -13.97 2.95 -18.05
N PRO A 254 -12.91 2.47 -18.74
CA PRO A 254 -11.52 2.67 -18.33
C PRO A 254 -11.14 4.14 -18.09
N ARG A 255 -11.84 5.08 -18.74
CA ARG A 255 -11.62 6.52 -18.57
C ARG A 255 -12.02 7.04 -17.19
N TYR A 256 -12.85 6.30 -16.47
CA TYR A 256 -13.28 6.62 -15.11
C TYR A 256 -12.75 5.62 -14.10
N GLN A 257 -11.82 4.74 -14.47
CA GLN A 257 -11.24 3.79 -13.52
C GLN A 257 -10.32 4.52 -12.54
N VAL A 258 -10.52 4.28 -11.25
CA VAL A 258 -9.58 4.73 -10.21
C VAL A 258 -8.50 3.66 -10.07
N ARG A 259 -7.25 4.09 -9.91
CA ARG A 259 -6.13 3.19 -9.65
C ARG A 259 -5.57 3.44 -8.27
N ALA A 260 -5.14 2.38 -7.60
CA ALA A 260 -4.36 2.45 -6.38
C ALA A 260 -2.91 2.00 -6.63
N ASP A 261 -1.99 2.76 -6.06
CA ASP A 261 -0.60 2.40 -5.90
C ASP A 261 -0.31 2.41 -4.40
N VAL A 262 -0.01 1.25 -3.82
CA VAL A 262 0.48 1.22 -2.44
C VAL A 262 1.95 1.63 -2.47
N LEU A 263 2.21 2.83 -1.94
CA LEU A 263 3.54 3.43 -1.94
C LEU A 263 4.44 2.80 -0.87
N GLY A 264 3.86 2.31 0.22
CA GLY A 264 4.59 1.64 1.29
C GLY A 264 3.72 1.15 2.45
N VAL A 265 4.31 0.23 3.23
CA VAL A 265 3.81 -0.25 4.53
C VAL A 265 4.86 0.11 5.57
N ILE A 266 4.53 0.95 6.55
CA ILE A 266 5.53 1.51 7.46
C ILE A 266 4.93 1.84 8.83
N ASP A 267 5.64 1.49 9.91
CA ASP A 267 5.37 1.92 11.29
C ASP A 267 6.08 3.28 11.52
N VAL A 268 5.32 4.37 11.32
CA VAL A 268 5.85 5.74 11.27
C VAL A 268 6.07 6.31 12.65
N ASP A 269 5.20 6.01 13.62
CA ASP A 269 5.28 6.52 14.98
C ASP A 269 5.92 5.56 15.99
N LEU A 270 6.34 4.39 15.51
CA LEU A 270 7.09 3.35 16.21
C LEU A 270 6.27 2.65 17.31
N ASP A 271 4.94 2.62 17.15
CA ASP A 271 4.02 1.95 18.07
C ASP A 271 3.91 0.43 17.83
N GLY A 272 4.55 -0.06 16.77
CA GLY A 272 4.55 -1.47 16.37
C GLY A 272 3.44 -1.84 15.40
N ARG A 273 2.60 -0.87 14.98
CA ARG A 273 1.60 -1.05 13.93
C ARG A 273 2.04 -0.32 12.67
N HIS A 274 1.79 -0.94 11.53
CA HIS A 274 2.13 -0.36 10.25
C HIS A 274 0.96 0.48 9.72
N GLU A 275 1.29 1.66 9.20
CA GLU A 275 0.44 2.44 8.31
C GLU A 275 0.58 1.99 6.86
N LEU A 276 -0.53 2.11 6.11
CA LEU A 276 -0.54 1.97 4.66
C LEU A 276 -0.57 3.36 4.02
N VAL A 277 0.40 3.63 3.14
CA VAL A 277 0.42 4.86 2.35
C VAL A 277 0.03 4.51 0.91
N ILE A 278 -1.09 5.03 0.44
CA ILE A 278 -1.69 4.65 -0.85
C ILE A 278 -1.90 5.90 -1.69
N ALA A 279 -1.44 5.89 -2.95
CA ALA A 279 -1.83 6.89 -3.93
C ALA A 279 -3.05 6.40 -4.71
N LEU A 280 -4.11 7.20 -4.69
CA LEU A 280 -5.32 7.03 -5.48
C LEU A 280 -5.25 7.97 -6.68
N THR A 281 -5.22 7.38 -7.88
CA THR A 281 -5.19 8.11 -9.14
C THR A 281 -6.57 8.10 -9.76
N TYR A 282 -7.15 9.28 -9.85
CA TYR A 282 -8.39 9.60 -10.54
C TYR A 282 -8.09 10.11 -11.95
N PRO A 283 -9.09 10.22 -12.83
CA PRO A 283 -8.88 10.74 -14.18
C PRO A 283 -8.30 12.17 -14.23
N GLU A 284 -8.61 13.00 -13.23
CA GLU A 284 -8.25 14.42 -13.21
C GLU A 284 -7.39 14.82 -12.00
N SER A 285 -7.20 13.91 -11.04
CA SER A 285 -6.52 14.21 -9.78
C SER A 285 -5.77 13.01 -9.24
N ARG A 286 -4.83 13.27 -8.32
CA ARG A 286 -4.13 12.24 -7.58
C ARG A 286 -4.03 12.65 -6.12
N THR A 287 -4.43 11.74 -5.26
CA THR A 287 -4.46 11.91 -3.82
C THR A 287 -3.61 10.83 -3.18
N VAL A 288 -2.89 11.17 -2.11
CA VAL A 288 -2.24 10.19 -1.24
C VAL A 288 -2.99 10.14 0.07
N VAL A 289 -3.36 8.93 0.49
CA VAL A 289 -4.02 8.64 1.75
C VAL A 289 -3.14 7.81 2.66
N VAL A 290 -3.31 8.00 3.96
CA VAL A 290 -2.67 7.19 5.00
C VAL A 290 -3.76 6.52 5.81
N TYR A 291 -3.68 5.20 5.88
CA TYR A 291 -4.52 4.39 6.74
C TYR A 291 -3.72 3.86 7.93
N ALA A 292 -4.29 3.91 9.13
CA ALA A 292 -3.67 3.39 10.35
C ALA A 292 -4.64 2.51 11.14
N ALA A 293 -4.12 1.47 11.79
CA ALA A 293 -4.89 0.57 12.64
C ALA A 293 -4.95 1.09 14.09
N GLN A 294 -5.65 2.20 14.34
CA GLN A 294 -5.63 2.85 15.67
C GLN A 294 -6.29 1.99 16.76
N GLY A 295 -7.41 1.34 16.45
CA GLY A 295 -8.12 0.45 17.39
C GLY A 295 -7.63 -0.99 17.35
N SER A 296 -7.56 -1.59 16.17
CA SER A 296 -7.23 -3.01 15.97
C SER A 296 -6.65 -3.25 14.58
N ALA A 297 -5.81 -4.26 14.40
CA ALA A 297 -5.30 -4.65 13.08
C ALA A 297 -6.42 -4.93 12.05
N ASN A 298 -7.56 -5.47 12.49
CA ASN A 298 -8.71 -5.76 11.61
C ASN A 298 -9.50 -4.52 11.11
N ARG A 299 -9.11 -3.31 11.51
CA ARG A 299 -9.81 -2.06 11.15
C ARG A 299 -8.78 -0.98 10.87
N LEU A 300 -8.73 -0.55 9.61
CA LEU A 300 -7.92 0.58 9.17
C LEU A 300 -8.79 1.83 9.12
N GLU A 301 -8.28 2.94 9.65
CA GLU A 301 -8.95 4.24 9.65
C GLU A 301 -8.15 5.19 8.75
N LEU A 302 -8.85 5.97 7.93
CA LEU A 302 -8.25 7.06 7.17
C LEU A 302 -7.80 8.14 8.15
N VAL A 303 -6.49 8.25 8.35
CA VAL A 303 -5.92 9.21 9.31
C VAL A 303 -5.42 10.49 8.65
N ALA A 304 -5.16 10.45 7.35
CA ALA A 304 -4.81 11.63 6.56
C ALA A 304 -5.06 11.42 5.07
N GLU A 305 -5.37 12.53 4.41
CA GLU A 305 -5.51 12.63 2.96
C GLU A 305 -4.81 13.91 2.49
N ALA A 306 -4.08 13.83 1.38
CA ALA A 306 -3.42 14.99 0.81
C ALA A 306 -3.38 14.94 -0.73
N VAL A 307 -3.49 16.10 -1.36
CA VAL A 307 -3.24 16.25 -2.79
C VAL A 307 -1.74 16.07 -3.04
N ALA A 308 -1.42 15.16 -3.95
CA ALA A 308 -0.06 14.78 -4.26
C ALA A 308 0.39 15.35 -5.62
N TRP A 309 1.61 15.00 -6.05
CA TRP A 309 2.04 15.32 -7.41
C TRP A 309 1.02 14.76 -8.41
N PRO A 310 0.75 15.50 -9.52
CA PRO A 310 -0.13 15.02 -10.57
C PRO A 310 0.26 13.61 -10.99
N ALA A 311 -0.75 12.79 -11.31
CA ALA A 311 -0.51 11.49 -11.88
C ALA A 311 0.41 11.62 -13.11
N PRO A 312 1.29 10.64 -13.33
CA PRO A 312 2.16 10.63 -14.48
C PRO A 312 1.36 10.70 -15.79
#